data_AF-A0A6L6EJT0-F1
#
_entry.id   AF-A0A6L6EJT0-F1
#
_cell.length_a   1.000
_cell.length_b   1.000
_cell.length_c   1.000
_cell.angle_alpha   90.00
_cell.angle_beta   90.00
_cell.angle_gamma   90.00
#
_symmetry.space_group_name_H-M   'P 1'
#
loop_
_entity.id
_entity.type
_entity.pdbx_description
1 polymer ?
#
loop_
_entity_poly.entity_id
_entity_poly.type
_entity_poly.pdbx_seq_one_letter_code
_entity_poly.pdbx_strand_id
1 'polypeptide(L)' 'MTEIDVVKESAEERTLRFERDALVFTNQLYAAALRYTKNPDDAKDLVQDTYLKAFSSFH' A
#
# COMPACT_ATOMS: atom_id res chain seq x y z
N MET A 1 -18.02 -6.33 -13.87
CA MET A 1 -16.75 -5.67 -13.54
C MET A 1 -17.01 -4.19 -13.65
N THR A 2 -17.38 -3.55 -12.54
CA THR A 2 -17.78 -2.14 -12.50
C THR A 2 -16.55 -1.28 -12.81
N GLU A 3 -16.53 -0.62 -13.98
CA GLU A 3 -15.61 0.48 -14.24
C GLU A 3 -15.88 1.56 -13.20
N ILE A 4 -14.98 1.72 -12.24
CA ILE A 4 -14.98 2.89 -11.38
C ILE A 4 -14.45 4.02 -12.27
N ASP A 5 -15.30 4.98 -12.59
CA ASP A 5 -14.88 6.21 -13.25
C ASP A 5 -13.94 6.94 -12.27
N VAL A 6 -12.62 6.78 -12.48
CA VAL A 6 -11.55 7.28 -11.59
C VAL A 6 -11.66 8.79 -11.34
N VAL A 7 -12.37 9.49 -12.24
CA VAL A 7 -12.63 10.93 -12.16
C VAL A 7 -13.81 11.28 -11.23
N LYS A 8 -14.71 10.32 -10.93
CA LYS A 8 -15.91 10.52 -10.11
C LYS A 8 -15.90 9.74 -8.78
N GLU A 9 -14.84 9.01 -8.49
CA GLU A 9 -14.73 8.25 -7.24
C GLU A 9 -14.75 9.18 -6.02
N SER A 10 -15.50 8.77 -5.00
CA SER A 10 -15.45 9.36 -3.66
C SER A 10 -14.12 9.02 -2.96
N ALA A 11 -13.80 9.75 -1.89
CA ALA A 11 -12.60 9.48 -1.09
C ALA A 11 -12.60 8.05 -0.50
N GLU A 12 -13.79 7.52 -0.16
CA GLU A 12 -13.95 6.15 0.33
C GLU A 12 -13.68 5.12 -0.77
N GLU A 13 -14.22 5.32 -1.97
CA GLU A 13 -13.96 4.44 -3.13
C GLU A 13 -12.48 4.47 -3.54
N ARG A 14 -11.85 5.65 -3.50
CA ARG A 14 -10.41 5.78 -3.73
C ARG A 14 -9.60 5.01 -2.69
N THR A 15 -9.98 5.09 -1.42
CA THR A 15 -9.34 4.34 -0.32
C THR A 15 -9.47 2.84 -0.52
N LEU A 16 -10.69 2.36 -0.83
CA LEU A 16 -10.94 0.94 -1.11
C LEU A 16 -10.13 0.44 -2.31
N ARG A 17 -9.97 1.27 -3.36
CA ARG A 17 -9.11 0.93 -4.49
C ARG A 17 -7.66 0.85 -4.07
N PHE A 18 -7.16 1.81 -3.29
CA PHE A 18 -5.80 1.75 -2.78
C PHE A 18 -5.55 0.47 -1.99
N GLU A 19 -6.42 0.12 -1.04
CA GLU A 19 -6.26 -1.12 -0.26
C GLU A 19 -6.25 -2.35 -1.16
N ARG A 20 -7.21 -2.47 -2.09
CA ARG A 20 -7.28 -3.61 -3.01
C ARG A 20 -6.02 -3.74 -3.85
N ASP A 21 -5.55 -2.63 -4.41
CA ASP A 21 -4.44 -2.63 -5.37
C ASP A 21 -3.08 -2.65 -4.68
N ALA A 22 -2.96 -2.10 -3.47
CA ALA A 22 -1.68 -1.99 -2.77
C ALA A 22 -1.39 -3.23 -1.90
N LEU A 23 -2.39 -3.88 -1.30
CA LEU A 23 -2.18 -5.05 -0.43
C LEU A 23 -1.59 -6.27 -1.16
N VAL A 24 -1.79 -6.39 -2.47
CA VAL A 24 -1.18 -7.49 -3.26
C VAL A 24 0.35 -7.42 -3.25
N PHE A 25 0.93 -6.24 -3.00
CA PHE A 25 2.38 -6.04 -2.97
C PHE A 25 3.00 -6.25 -1.58
N THR A 26 2.21 -6.48 -0.53
CA THR A 26 2.71 -6.51 0.86
C THR A 26 3.80 -7.55 1.05
N ASN A 27 3.61 -8.76 0.52
CA ASN A 27 4.60 -9.83 0.64
C ASN A 27 5.91 -9.52 -0.09
N GLN A 28 5.83 -8.91 -1.28
CA GLN A 28 7.02 -8.52 -2.06
C GLN A 28 7.78 -7.39 -1.37
N LEU A 29 7.05 -6.39 -0.86
CA LEU A 29 7.62 -5.26 -0.15
C LEU A 29 8.29 -5.70 1.16
N TYR A 30 7.65 -6.61 1.89
CA TYR A 30 8.23 -7.21 3.10
C TYR A 30 9.48 -8.02 2.81
N ALA A 31 9.49 -8.84 1.75
CA ALA A 31 10.68 -9.58 1.34
C ALA A 31 11.84 -8.64 0.96
N ALA A 32 11.55 -7.52 0.29
CA ALA A 32 12.56 -6.50 -0.01
C ALA A 32 13.07 -5.81 1.27
N ALA A 33 12.16 -5.40 2.17
CA ALA A 33 12.48 -4.77 3.44
C ALA A 33 13.38 -5.66 4.30
N LEU A 34 13.06 -6.96 4.42
CA LEU A 34 13.88 -7.95 5.13
C LEU A 34 15.31 -8.03 4.60
N ARG A 35 15.51 -7.92 3.28
CA ARG A 35 16.87 -7.94 2.70
C ARG A 35 17.68 -6.70 3.08
N TYR A 36 17.03 -5.56 3.27
CA TYR A 36 17.68 -4.31 3.67
C TYR A 36 17.96 -4.24 5.16
N THR A 37 16.97 -4.53 6.00
CA THR A 37 17.07 -4.38 7.46
C THR A 37 17.75 -5.55 8.13
N LYS A 38 17.64 -6.76 7.56
CA LYS A 38 18.06 -8.03 8.18
C LYS A 38 17.39 -8.29 9.54
N ASN A 39 16.31 -7.58 9.84
CA ASN A 39 15.53 -7.67 11.07
C ASN A 39 14.03 -7.71 10.71
N PRO A 40 13.29 -8.74 11.15
CA PRO A 40 11.86 -8.85 10.88
C PRO A 40 10.99 -7.69 11.40
N ASP A 41 11.33 -7.11 12.55
CA ASP A 41 10.53 -6.03 13.14
C ASP A 41 10.79 -4.71 12.42
N ASP A 42 12.05 -4.36 12.18
CA ASP A 42 12.40 -3.19 11.35
C ASP A 42 11.84 -3.30 9.92
N ALA A 43 11.73 -4.52 9.38
CA ALA A 43 11.13 -4.75 8.08
C ALA A 43 9.61 -4.50 8.08
N LYS A 44 8.90 -4.85 9.17
CA LYS A 44 7.47 -4.53 9.31
C LYS A 44 7.31 -3.02 9.38
N ASP A 45 8.09 -2.34 10.22
CA ASP A 45 8.01 -0.89 10.39
C ASP A 45 8.28 -0.16 9.06
N LEU A 46 9.30 -0.58 8.31
CA LEU A 46 9.59 -0.01 6.99
C LEU A 46 8.44 -0.21 5.98
N VAL A 47 7.82 -1.40 5.97
CA VAL A 47 6.65 -1.67 5.13
C VAL A 47 5.48 -0.78 5.53
N GLN A 48 5.18 -0.68 6.82
CA GLN A 48 4.10 0.17 7.34
C GLN A 48 4.31 1.64 6.96
N ASP A 49 5.50 2.19 7.20
CA ASP A 49 5.86 3.56 6.81
C ASP A 49 5.71 3.81 5.31
N THR A 50 6.04 2.81 4.48
CA THR A 50 5.91 2.90 3.03
C THR A 50 4.46 2.98 2.62
N TYR A 51 3.60 2.13 3.20
CA TYR A 51 2.16 2.19 2.94
C TYR A 51 1.53 3.49 3.43
N LEU A 52 1.94 4.02 4.59
CA LEU A 52 1.45 5.30 5.10
C LEU A 52 1.79 6.46 4.15
N LYS A 53 3.02 6.50 3.63
CA LYS A 53 3.46 7.51 2.65
C LYS A 53 2.78 7.36 1.30
N ALA A 54 2.60 6.11 0.85
CA ALA A 54 1.90 5.82 -0.40
C ALA A 54 0.43 6.22 -0.31
N PHE A 55 -0.23 5.89 0.80
CA PHE A 55 -1.59 6.30 1.10
C PHE A 55 -1.70 7.83 1.07
N SER A 56 -0.91 8.54 1.89
CA SER A 56 -0.93 10.02 1.95
C SER A 56 -0.71 10.72 0.61
N SER A 57 0.00 10.08 -0.34
CA SER A 57 0.26 10.62 -1.68
C SER A 57 -0.82 10.24 -2.71
N PHE A 58 -1.72 9.31 -2.38
CA PHE A 58 -2.72 8.76 -3.30
C PHE A 58 -4.04 9.56 -3.33
N HIS A 59 -4.33 10.30 -2.27
CA HIS A 59 -5.49 11.19 -2.13
C HIS A 59 -5.06 12.65 -2.08
#